data_AF-A0A5J4WBQ7-F1
#
_entry.id   AF-A0A5J4WBQ7-F1
#
_cell.length_a   1.000
_cell.length_b   1.000
_cell.length_c   1.000
_cell.angle_alpha   90.00
_cell.angle_beta   90.00
_cell.angle_gamma   90.00
#
_symmetry.space_group_name_H-M   'P 1'
#
loop_
_entity.id
_entity.type
_entity.pdbx_description
1 polymer ?
#
loop_
_entity_poly.entity_id
_entity_poly.type
_entity_poly.pdbx_seq_one_letter_code
_entity_poly.pdbx_strand_id
1 'polypeptide(L)'
;MEDLRLLQSQGFNVLKTLGQGAYGRVYLASHPELGEIAAKVMSNEKFDANEWNVAGILNQEQAQICPYIIRNILAKQFQEMTVILMEYSNMKSLTNLVKNSKESISINLLRVIMYQLLQGMKAIHSVNLIHRDIKTDNILMQCKDPKMGVLLKITDFGLTKQVQKDDLAKSSVGHLN
;
A
#
# COMPACT_ATOMS: atom_id res chain seq x y z
N MET A 1 -16.20 -12.05 14.48
CA MET A 1 -15.03 -12.48 13.68
C MET A 1 -13.78 -12.31 14.54
N GLU A 2 -12.82 -13.20 14.42
CA GLU A 2 -11.60 -13.24 15.25
C GLU A 2 -10.76 -11.96 15.08
N ASP A 3 -10.66 -11.46 13.84
CA ASP A 3 -9.93 -10.25 13.45
C ASP A 3 -10.37 -9.02 14.28
N LEU A 4 -11.70 -8.85 14.45
CA LEU A 4 -12.27 -7.72 15.18
C LEU A 4 -11.96 -7.81 16.67
N ARG A 5 -12.02 -9.01 17.25
CA ARG A 5 -11.69 -9.24 18.67
C ARG A 5 -10.22 -8.96 18.93
N LEU A 6 -9.35 -9.36 18.01
CA LEU A 6 -7.92 -9.06 18.08
C LEU A 6 -7.67 -7.55 18.05
N LEU A 7 -8.24 -6.83 17.09
CA LEU A 7 -8.05 -5.37 17.00
C LEU A 7 -8.58 -4.66 18.26
N GLN A 8 -9.76 -5.05 18.74
CA GLN A 8 -10.34 -4.50 19.97
C GLN A 8 -9.48 -4.78 21.21
N SER A 9 -8.91 -5.98 21.34
CA SER A 9 -8.02 -6.32 22.47
C SER A 9 -6.72 -5.53 22.47
N GLN A 10 -6.32 -5.01 21.30
CA GLN A 10 -5.18 -4.09 21.15
C GLN A 10 -5.57 -2.61 21.24
N GLY A 11 -6.80 -2.29 21.67
CA GLY A 11 -7.25 -0.91 21.90
C GLY A 11 -7.73 -0.17 20.65
N PHE A 12 -7.92 -0.86 19.52
CA PHE A 12 -8.45 -0.25 18.31
C PHE A 12 -9.98 -0.23 18.31
N ASN A 13 -10.56 0.94 18.01
CA ASN A 13 -11.96 1.06 17.65
C ASN A 13 -12.13 0.82 16.14
N VAL A 14 -12.69 -0.33 15.75
CA VAL A 14 -12.90 -0.67 14.34
C VAL A 14 -14.14 0.04 13.80
N LEU A 15 -13.96 0.90 12.79
CA LEU A 15 -15.02 1.74 12.24
C LEU A 15 -15.75 1.07 11.07
N LYS A 16 -15.02 0.46 10.14
CA LYS A 16 -15.58 -0.28 8.99
C LYS A 16 -14.56 -1.19 8.33
N THR A 17 -15.04 -2.20 7.61
CA THR A 17 -14.21 -2.97 6.68
C THR A 17 -13.96 -2.15 5.41
N LEU A 18 -12.69 -2.00 5.02
CA LEU A 18 -12.27 -1.32 3.79
C LEU A 18 -12.17 -2.28 2.60
N GLY A 19 -11.77 -3.53 2.85
CA GLY A 19 -11.65 -4.55 1.82
C GLY A 19 -11.36 -5.93 2.38
N GLN A 20 -11.58 -6.94 1.55
CA GLN A 20 -11.24 -8.34 1.81
C GLN A 20 -10.57 -8.90 0.56
N GLY A 21 -9.37 -9.45 0.72
CA GLY A 21 -8.59 -10.03 -0.36
C GLY A 21 -8.04 -11.41 -0.01
N ALA A 22 -7.25 -11.99 -0.91
CA ALA A 22 -6.63 -13.29 -0.71
C ALA A 22 -5.78 -13.35 0.56
N TYR A 23 -5.10 -12.24 0.87
CA TYR A 23 -4.16 -12.11 1.97
C TYR A 23 -4.81 -11.72 3.30
N GLY A 24 -6.12 -11.46 3.36
CA GLY A 24 -6.77 -11.08 4.61
C GLY A 24 -7.79 -9.96 4.47
N ARG A 25 -8.10 -9.28 5.57
CA ARG A 25 -9.09 -8.20 5.63
C ARG A 25 -8.43 -6.90 6.07
N VAL A 26 -8.87 -5.79 5.48
CA VAL A 26 -8.41 -4.46 5.83
C VAL A 26 -9.55 -3.71 6.48
N TYR A 27 -9.27 -3.10 7.62
CA TYR A 27 -10.21 -2.34 8.43
C TYR A 27 -9.77 -0.89 8.54
N LEU A 28 -10.72 0.04 8.52
CA LEU A 28 -10.52 1.37 9.06
C LEU A 28 -10.70 1.26 10.57
N ALA A 29 -9.71 1.67 11.33
CA ALA A 29 -9.77 1.70 12.79
C ALA A 29 -9.22 3.02 13.33
N SER A 30 -9.63 3.37 14.54
CA SER A 30 -9.13 4.52 15.29
C SER A 30 -8.43 4.06 16.56
N HIS A 31 -7.29 4.67 16.88
CA HIS A 31 -6.54 4.45 18.10
C HIS A 31 -6.18 5.81 18.74
N PRO A 32 -6.27 5.98 20.07
CA PRO A 32 -6.03 7.27 20.73
C PRO A 32 -4.69 7.92 20.37
N GLU A 33 -3.64 7.11 20.22
CA GLU A 33 -2.28 7.60 19.91
C GLU A 33 -2.00 7.74 18.41
N LEU A 34 -2.71 6.99 17.55
CA LEU A 34 -2.40 6.92 16.11
C LEU A 34 -3.43 7.66 15.23
N GLY A 35 -4.58 8.02 15.79
CA GLY A 35 -5.72 8.52 15.03
C GLY A 35 -6.33 7.43 14.13
N GLU A 36 -6.86 7.84 12.98
CA GLU A 36 -7.42 6.92 11.99
C GLU A 36 -6.33 6.24 11.16
N ILE A 37 -6.37 4.91 11.13
CA ILE A 37 -5.42 4.05 10.43
C ILE A 37 -6.12 2.96 9.64
N ALA A 38 -5.42 2.37 8.68
CA ALA A 38 -5.83 1.12 8.04
C ALA A 38 -5.11 -0.06 8.71
N ALA A 39 -5.87 -1.05 9.17
CA ALA A 39 -5.35 -2.28 9.78
C ALA A 39 -5.62 -3.48 8.87
N LYS A 40 -4.57 -4.05 8.27
CA LYS A 40 -4.62 -5.30 7.50
C LYS A 40 -4.38 -6.46 8.45
N VAL A 41 -5.37 -7.34 8.62
CA VAL A 41 -5.33 -8.54 9.46
C VAL A 41 -5.30 -9.77 8.55
N MET A 42 -4.34 -10.65 8.81
CA MET A 42 -4.12 -11.88 8.04
C MET A 42 -3.70 -13.04 8.93
N SER A 43 -3.88 -14.28 8.48
CA SER A 43 -3.28 -15.43 9.16
C SER A 43 -1.76 -15.40 9.02
N ASN A 44 -1.04 -15.94 10.01
CA ASN A 44 0.42 -16.02 9.96
C ASN A 44 0.93 -16.83 8.78
N GLU A 45 0.19 -17.84 8.33
CA GLU A 45 0.52 -18.63 7.13
C GLU A 45 0.52 -17.79 5.83
N LYS A 46 -0.23 -16.69 5.80
CA LYS A 46 -0.32 -15.77 4.66
C LYS A 46 0.60 -14.57 4.80
N PHE A 47 1.29 -14.45 5.93
CA PHE A 47 2.21 -13.35 6.16
C PHE A 47 3.46 -13.55 5.32
N ASP A 48 3.74 -12.60 4.44
CA ASP A 48 4.99 -12.55 3.70
C ASP A 48 6.00 -11.68 4.46
N ALA A 49 7.03 -12.31 5.03
CA ALA A 49 8.12 -11.60 5.67
C ALA A 49 8.83 -10.61 4.72
N ASN A 50 8.77 -10.85 3.42
CA ASN A 50 9.30 -9.92 2.41
C ASN A 50 8.46 -8.63 2.34
N GLU A 51 7.13 -8.68 2.51
CA GLU A 51 6.28 -7.46 2.59
C GLU A 51 6.74 -6.55 3.74
N TRP A 52 7.09 -7.15 4.88
CA TRP A 52 7.60 -6.40 6.05
C TRP A 52 9.02 -5.86 5.83
N ASN A 53 9.92 -6.67 5.27
CA ASN A 53 11.28 -6.20 4.96
C ASN A 53 11.25 -5.01 3.98
N VAL A 54 10.40 -5.10 2.96
CA VAL A 54 10.15 -4.01 2.01
C VAL A 54 9.59 -2.78 2.71
N ALA A 55 8.60 -2.94 3.60
CA ALA A 55 8.08 -1.85 4.40
C ALA A 55 9.18 -1.16 5.23
N GLY A 56 10.09 -1.94 5.82
CA GLY A 56 11.25 -1.43 6.54
C GLY A 56 12.20 -0.61 5.67
N ILE A 57 12.50 -1.08 4.46
CA ILE A 57 13.33 -0.35 3.48
C ILE A 57 12.64 0.96 3.04
N LEU A 58 11.34 0.91 2.76
CA LEU A 58 10.56 2.08 2.33
C LEU A 58 10.36 3.11 3.46
N ASN A 59 10.45 2.69 4.71
CA ASN A 59 10.38 3.57 5.87
C ASN A 59 11.72 4.24 6.20
N GLN A 60 12.80 3.98 5.45
CA GLN A 60 14.05 4.73 5.55
C GLN A 60 13.88 6.15 4.98
N GLU A 61 14.63 7.12 5.50
CA GLU A 61 14.39 8.56 5.32
C GLU A 61 14.12 8.98 3.87
N GLN A 62 14.87 8.46 2.89
CA GLN A 62 14.72 8.86 1.48
C GLN A 62 13.37 8.42 0.86
N ALA A 63 12.89 7.22 1.19
CA ALA A 63 11.62 6.68 0.67
C ALA A 63 10.43 7.13 1.53
N GLN A 64 10.64 7.33 2.83
CA GLN A 64 9.64 7.85 3.76
C GLN A 64 9.20 9.28 3.42
N ILE A 65 10.09 10.08 2.80
CA ILE A 65 9.77 11.45 2.34
C ILE A 65 8.82 11.44 1.13
N CYS A 66 8.70 10.33 0.39
CA CYS A 66 7.85 10.32 -0.80
C CYS A 66 6.36 10.31 -0.43
N PRO A 67 5.59 11.38 -0.74
CA PRO A 67 4.18 11.45 -0.37
C PRO A 67 3.30 10.45 -1.14
N TYR A 68 3.83 9.84 -2.21
CA TYR A 68 3.09 8.98 -3.12
C TYR A 68 3.15 7.48 -2.79
N ILE A 69 3.74 7.13 -1.65
CA ILE A 69 3.83 5.75 -1.14
C ILE A 69 3.01 5.68 0.15
N ILE A 70 2.28 4.59 0.36
CA ILE A 70 1.57 4.36 1.62
C ILE A 70 2.60 4.15 2.73
N ARG A 71 2.43 4.87 3.84
CA ARG A 71 3.29 4.69 5.01
C ARG A 71 2.84 3.50 5.84
N ASN A 72 3.72 2.51 6.00
CA ASN A 72 3.56 1.44 6.98
C ASN A 72 3.97 1.96 8.36
N ILE A 73 3.11 1.79 9.35
CA ILE A 73 3.30 2.30 10.72
C ILE A 73 3.99 1.23 11.56
N LEU A 74 3.42 0.02 11.59
CA LEU A 74 3.87 -1.09 12.42
C LEU A 74 3.32 -2.40 11.86
N ALA A 75 4.07 -3.49 11.98
CA ALA A 75 3.52 -4.84 11.90
C ALA A 75 3.77 -5.57 13.21
N LYS A 76 2.78 -6.33 13.66
CA LYS A 76 2.86 -7.14 14.87
C LYS A 76 2.25 -8.50 14.60
N GLN A 77 3.03 -9.54 14.86
CA GLN A 77 2.56 -10.91 14.88
C GLN A 77 1.94 -11.24 16.23
N PHE A 78 0.82 -11.95 16.19
CA PHE A 78 0.14 -12.58 17.30
C PHE A 78 0.16 -14.09 17.07
N GLN A 79 -0.48 -14.86 17.95
CA GLN A 79 -0.41 -16.33 17.94
C GLN A 79 -0.73 -16.93 16.56
N GLU A 80 -1.88 -16.59 15.97
CA GLU A 80 -2.32 -17.14 14.68
C GLU A 80 -2.45 -16.08 13.56
N MET A 81 -2.29 -14.79 13.92
CA MET A 81 -2.57 -13.67 13.03
C MET A 81 -1.48 -12.61 13.05
N THR A 82 -1.29 -11.96 11.91
CA THR A 82 -0.45 -10.77 11.78
C THR A 82 -1.32 -9.55 11.51
N VAL A 83 -1.00 -8.44 12.16
CA VAL A 83 -1.63 -7.14 11.95
C VAL A 83 -0.59 -6.18 11.39
N ILE A 84 -0.88 -5.58 10.23
CA ILE A 84 -0.10 -4.50 9.64
C ILE A 84 -0.92 -3.22 9.72
N LEU A 85 -0.39 -2.21 10.42
CA LEU A 85 -0.94 -0.88 10.55
C LEU A 85 -0.32 0.03 9.50
N MET A 86 -1.17 0.76 8.78
CA MET A 86 -0.80 1.62 7.66
C MET A 86 -1.53 2.96 7.79
N GLU A 87 -1.00 4.00 7.15
CA GLU A 87 -1.77 5.24 7.02
C GLU A 87 -3.09 4.99 6.28
N TYR A 88 -4.14 5.73 6.64
CA TYR A 88 -5.44 5.63 5.99
C TYR A 88 -5.56 6.60 4.80
N SER A 89 -6.03 6.06 3.67
CA SER A 89 -6.36 6.82 2.46
C SER A 89 -7.89 6.91 2.28
N ASN A 90 -8.43 8.13 2.37
CA ASN A 90 -9.87 8.39 2.56
C ASN A 90 -10.71 8.39 1.26
N MET A 91 -10.11 8.31 0.07
CA MET A 91 -10.83 8.39 -1.21
C MET A 91 -10.90 7.06 -1.99
N LYS A 92 -10.61 5.92 -1.36
CA LYS A 92 -10.56 4.58 -2.00
C LYS A 92 -9.51 4.49 -3.11
N SER A 93 -9.57 3.48 -3.98
CA SER A 93 -8.56 3.23 -5.03
C SER A 93 -8.89 3.91 -6.36
N LEU A 94 -7.89 4.02 -7.25
CA LEU A 94 -8.10 4.47 -8.63
C LEU A 94 -9.10 3.58 -9.38
N THR A 95 -9.21 2.29 -9.05
CA THR A 95 -10.27 1.44 -9.61
C THR A 95 -11.65 2.02 -9.33
N ASN A 96 -11.88 2.57 -8.13
CA ASN A 96 -13.16 3.21 -7.81
C ASN A 96 -13.37 4.50 -8.61
N LEU A 97 -12.33 5.29 -8.89
CA LEU A 97 -12.43 6.45 -9.77
C LEU A 97 -12.84 6.03 -11.18
N VAL A 98 -12.14 5.04 -11.75
CA VAL A 98 -12.39 4.56 -13.12
C VAL A 98 -13.80 3.96 -13.25
N LYS A 99 -14.23 3.12 -12.29
CA LYS A 99 -15.55 2.46 -12.35
C LYS A 99 -16.72 3.40 -12.11
N ASN A 100 -16.56 4.45 -11.31
CA ASN A 100 -17.65 5.37 -10.99
C ASN A 100 -17.70 6.59 -11.92
N SER A 101 -16.68 6.79 -12.76
CA SER A 101 -16.68 7.86 -13.74
C SER A 101 -17.65 7.53 -14.87
N LYS A 102 -18.66 8.38 -15.07
CA LYS A 102 -19.58 8.27 -16.23
C LYS A 102 -18.91 8.68 -17.53
N GLU A 103 -17.84 9.46 -17.43
CA GLU A 103 -17.07 9.98 -18.55
C GLU A 103 -15.62 9.48 -18.49
N SER A 104 -14.90 9.58 -19.61
CA SER A 104 -13.48 9.26 -19.61
C SER A 104 -12.70 10.23 -18.73
N ILE A 105 -11.66 9.72 -18.06
CA ILE A 105 -10.73 10.54 -17.29
C ILE A 105 -10.11 11.58 -18.23
N SER A 106 -10.20 12.86 -17.88
CA SER A 106 -9.62 13.92 -18.70
C SER A 106 -8.10 13.79 -18.81
N ILE A 107 -7.53 14.21 -19.95
CA ILE A 107 -6.07 14.14 -20.16
C ILE A 107 -5.28 14.91 -19.10
N ASN A 108 -5.84 15.99 -18.57
CA ASN A 108 -5.23 16.79 -17.51
C ASN A 108 -5.17 16.01 -16.20
N LEU A 109 -6.26 15.34 -15.82
CA LEU A 109 -6.28 14.48 -14.63
C LEU A 109 -5.34 13.28 -14.81
N LEU A 110 -5.32 12.66 -16.00
CA LEU A 110 -4.40 11.58 -16.31
C LEU A 110 -2.94 12.02 -16.18
N ARG A 111 -2.57 13.22 -16.65
CA ARG A 111 -1.22 13.77 -16.50
C ARG A 111 -0.83 13.90 -15.02
N VAL A 112 -1.73 14.38 -14.17
CA VAL A 112 -1.50 14.48 -12.72
C VAL A 112 -1.32 13.09 -12.09
N ILE A 113 -2.19 12.14 -12.44
CA ILE A 113 -2.10 10.75 -11.96
C ILE A 113 -0.76 10.14 -12.34
N MET A 114 -0.37 10.24 -13.62
CA MET A 114 0.88 9.68 -14.12
C MET A 114 2.10 10.32 -13.47
N TYR A 115 2.09 11.65 -13.27
CA TYR A 115 3.16 12.34 -12.58
C TYR A 115 3.37 11.78 -11.16
N GLN A 116 2.30 11.72 -10.36
CA GLN A 116 2.39 11.23 -8.98
C GLN A 116 2.81 9.75 -8.92
N LEU A 117 2.25 8.91 -9.79
CA LEU A 117 2.61 7.50 -9.88
C LEU A 117 4.10 7.32 -10.22
N LEU A 118 4.60 8.03 -11.23
CA LEU A 118 6.00 7.93 -11.64
C LEU A 118 6.96 8.45 -10.57
N GLN A 119 6.57 9.47 -9.81
CA GLN A 119 7.36 9.96 -8.67
C GLN A 119 7.41 8.93 -7.53
N GLY A 120 6.30 8.25 -7.23
CA GLY A 120 6.27 7.14 -6.28
C GLY A 120 7.13 5.96 -6.75
N MET A 121 7.00 5.57 -8.02
CA MET A 121 7.82 4.51 -8.61
C MET A 121 9.31 4.84 -8.61
N LYS A 122 9.68 6.10 -8.89
CA LYS A 122 11.06 6.57 -8.80
C LYS A 122 11.61 6.38 -7.39
N ALA A 123 10.85 6.71 -6.36
CA ALA A 123 11.26 6.51 -4.96
C ALA A 123 11.44 5.02 -4.62
N ILE A 124 10.49 4.16 -5.02
CA ILE A 124 10.61 2.69 -4.84
C ILE A 124 11.88 2.16 -5.53
N HIS A 125 12.12 2.55 -6.78
CA HIS A 125 13.28 2.10 -7.53
C HIS A 125 14.61 2.64 -6.98
N SER A 126 14.60 3.82 -6.35
CA SER A 126 15.81 4.42 -5.76
C SER A 126 16.41 3.60 -4.62
N VAL A 127 15.59 2.74 -3.98
CA VAL A 127 15.99 1.82 -2.92
C VAL A 127 16.11 0.37 -3.42
N ASN A 128 16.30 0.19 -4.74
CA ASN A 128 16.45 -1.11 -5.41
C ASN A 128 15.26 -2.06 -5.21
N LEU A 129 14.04 -1.53 -5.13
CA LEU A 129 12.82 -2.32 -5.07
C LEU A 129 12.09 -2.27 -6.41
N ILE A 130 11.43 -3.37 -6.79
CA ILE A 130 10.47 -3.42 -7.90
C ILE A 130 9.13 -3.87 -7.35
N HIS A 131 8.09 -3.03 -7.49
CA HIS A 131 6.76 -3.29 -6.92
C HIS A 131 6.08 -4.55 -7.49
N ARG A 132 6.23 -4.79 -8.81
CA ARG A 132 5.67 -5.92 -9.60
C ARG A 132 4.14 -6.06 -9.65
N ASP A 133 3.38 -5.38 -8.80
CA ASP A 133 1.90 -5.40 -8.83
C ASP A 133 1.25 -4.01 -8.97
N ILE A 134 1.72 -3.22 -9.94
CA ILE A 134 1.13 -1.90 -10.22
C ILE A 134 -0.14 -2.07 -11.06
N LYS A 135 -1.27 -1.81 -10.41
CA LYS A 135 -2.62 -1.80 -10.99
C LYS A 135 -3.50 -0.80 -10.24
N THR A 136 -4.63 -0.41 -10.81
CA THR A 136 -5.51 0.62 -10.24
C THR A 136 -6.06 0.28 -8.85
N ASP A 137 -6.12 -1.00 -8.48
CA ASP A 137 -6.53 -1.44 -7.14
C ASP A 137 -5.50 -1.12 -6.06
N ASN A 138 -4.21 -1.12 -6.44
CA ASN A 138 -3.07 -0.87 -5.55
C ASN A 138 -2.61 0.60 -5.55
N ILE A 139 -3.41 1.49 -6.15
CA ILE A 139 -3.19 2.94 -6.09
C ILE A 139 -4.36 3.56 -5.34
N LEU A 140 -4.14 3.91 -4.07
CA LEU A 140 -5.13 4.60 -3.25
C LEU A 140 -5.10 6.10 -3.50
N MET A 141 -6.19 6.78 -3.16
CA MET A 141 -6.33 8.22 -3.24
C MET A 141 -6.58 8.78 -1.83
N GLN A 142 -5.93 9.91 -1.55
CA GLN A 142 -6.04 10.62 -0.29
C GLN A 142 -6.23 12.12 -0.54
N CYS A 143 -7.20 12.73 0.13
CA CYS A 143 -7.38 14.17 0.17
C CYS A 143 -7.54 14.59 1.64
N LYS A 144 -6.47 15.17 2.20
CA LYS A 144 -6.46 15.65 3.59
C LYS A 144 -7.07 17.05 3.70
N ASP A 145 -6.81 17.88 2.69
CA ASP A 145 -7.36 19.23 2.56
C ASP A 145 -7.81 19.43 1.11
N PRO A 146 -9.08 19.79 0.85
CA PRO A 146 -9.57 20.12 -0.49
C PRO A 146 -8.72 21.14 -1.25
N LYS A 147 -7.99 22.01 -0.55
CA LYS A 147 -7.07 23.01 -1.14
C LYS A 147 -5.76 22.41 -1.63
N MET A 148 -5.34 21.25 -1.12
CA MET A 148 -4.07 20.60 -1.45
C MET A 148 -4.18 19.59 -2.60
N GLY A 149 -5.40 19.33 -3.08
CA GLY A 149 -5.67 18.37 -4.14
C GLY A 149 -5.57 16.91 -3.68
N VAL A 150 -5.79 16.00 -4.63
CA VAL A 150 -5.78 14.55 -4.39
C VAL A 150 -4.36 14.01 -4.57
N LEU A 151 -3.88 13.31 -3.54
CA LEU A 151 -2.63 12.56 -3.57
C LEU A 151 -2.90 11.08 -3.87
N LEU A 152 -2.06 10.50 -4.72
CA LEU A 152 -2.01 9.05 -4.92
C LEU A 152 -1.11 8.40 -3.88
N LYS A 153 -1.41 7.17 -3.52
CA LYS A 153 -0.68 6.34 -2.55
C LYS A 153 -0.51 4.94 -3.12
N ILE A 154 0.71 4.61 -3.55
CA ILE A 154 1.07 3.25 -3.96
C ILE A 154 1.06 2.36 -2.71
N THR A 155 0.35 1.24 -2.79
CA THR A 155 0.16 0.28 -1.69
C THR A 155 0.32 -1.16 -2.16
N ASP A 156 0.24 -2.09 -1.22
CA ASP A 156 0.33 -3.55 -1.43
C ASP A 156 1.69 -4.01 -1.97
N PHE A 157 2.66 -4.05 -1.07
CA PHE A 157 4.03 -4.44 -1.37
C PHE A 157 4.26 -5.96 -1.26
N GLY A 158 3.20 -6.76 -1.14
CA GLY A 158 3.31 -8.22 -0.96
C GLY A 158 4.03 -8.94 -2.12
N LEU A 159 4.03 -8.37 -3.32
CA LEU A 159 4.77 -8.92 -4.46
C LEU A 159 6.06 -8.15 -4.77
N THR A 160 6.48 -7.22 -3.93
CA THR A 160 7.69 -6.41 -4.19
C THR A 160 8.94 -7.26 -4.10
N LYS A 161 9.92 -7.05 -4.98
CA LYS A 161 11.22 -7.74 -4.93
C LYS A 161 12.35 -6.72 -4.75
N GLN A 162 13.26 -7.01 -3.82
CA GLN A 162 14.55 -6.33 -3.76
C GLN A 162 15.47 -6.88 -4.85
N VAL A 163 15.97 -5.99 -5.70
CA VAL A 163 16.90 -6.31 -6.76
C VAL A 163 18.31 -6.25 -6.20
N GLN A 164 19.02 -7.35 -6.23
CA GLN A 164 20.46 -7.34 -5.97
C GLN A 164 21.19 -7.01 -7.29
N LYS A 165 22.36 -6.38 -7.22
CA LYS A 165 23.13 -6.02 -8.44
C LYS A 165 23.36 -7.21 -9.38
N ASP A 166 23.40 -8.43 -8.86
CA ASP A 166 23.57 -9.66 -9.64
C ASP A 166 22.30 -10.16 -10.35
N ASP A 167 21.10 -9.70 -9.95
CA ASP A 167 19.84 -10.07 -10.61
C ASP A 167 19.73 -9.48 -12.03
N LEU A 168 20.35 -8.31 -12.28
CA LEU A 168 20.36 -7.65 -13.58
C LEU A 168 21.21 -8.41 -14.62
N ALA A 169 22.18 -9.22 -14.18
CA ALA A 169 23.03 -10.03 -15.05
C ALA A 169 22.35 -11.33 -15.53
N LYS A 170 21.19 -11.71 -14.94
CA LYS A 170 20.49 -12.96 -15.25
C LYS A 170 19.27 -12.80 -16.17
N SER A 171 18.87 -11.57 -16.52
CA SER A 171 17.68 -11.31 -17.34
C SER A 171 17.95 -11.19 -18.85
N SER A 172 19.20 -11.31 -19.31
CA SER A 172 19.54 -11.36 -20.74
C SER A 172 19.79 -12.78 -21.24
N VAL A 173 18.77 -13.64 -21.19
CA VAL A 173 18.67 -14.81 -22.09
C VAL A 173 17.20 -15.00 -22.49
N GLY A 174 16.72 -14.12 -23.36
CA GLY A 174 15.56 -14.43 -24.20
C GLY A 174 16.04 -15.22 -25.41
N HIS A 175 15.75 -16.53 -25.45
CA HIS A 175 15.86 -17.30 -26.70
C HIS A 175 14.72 -16.85 -27.61
N LEU A 176 15.07 -16.13 -28.67
CA LEU A 176 14.24 -16.03 -29.88
C LEU A 176 14.47 -17.33 -30.66
N ASN A 177 13.44 -18.19 -30.67
CA ASN A 177 13.27 -19.19 -31.73
C ASN A 177 12.23 -18.64 -32.72
#